data_AF-A0A9J6ZSL7-F1
#
_entry.id   AF-A0A9J6ZSL7-F1
#
_cell.length_a   1.000
_cell.length_b   1.000
_cell.length_c   1.000
_cell.angle_alpha   90.00
_cell.angle_beta   90.00
_cell.angle_gamma   90.00
#
_symmetry.space_group_name_H-M   'P 1'
#
loop_
_entity.id
_entity.type
_entity.pdbx_description
1 polymer ?
#
loop_
_entity_poly.entity_id
_entity_poly.type
_entity_poly.pdbx_seq_one_letter_code
_entity_poly.pdbx_strand_id
1 'polypeptide(L)'
;MITKLNNFTLKSFVGYTNPNDLLFREKNILFGYNGKGKSAIAIGIKDEFLKDQTKKPENLRIFDRDYISNSLLLENSDGKIKGVEASFGKGGVDIENKIKELERLIIKEDEIEKLDTGIAKLRKEIRTEIDKIHDRRKGEANIQRKSKDESVERVIELYKKDFQDAKKIEADEDKLIKINGDDTIEKQISQNENLRPLNFPNIPTTLIEEVKVIFKHCRPIKTDFDSSLLLTGLLSVVSFYNFSIFKSKPP
;
A
#
# COMPACT_ATOMS: atom_id res chain seq x y z
N MET A 1 -46.60 39.49 25.00
CA MET A 1 -46.98 38.92 26.32
C MET A 1 -48.06 37.89 26.06
N ILE A 2 -47.98 36.70 26.66
CA ILE A 2 -49.03 35.67 26.47
C ILE A 2 -50.18 35.99 27.40
N THR A 3 -51.39 36.05 26.85
CA THR A 3 -52.61 36.33 27.60
C THR A 3 -53.50 35.09 27.79
N LYS A 4 -53.36 34.09 26.92
CA LYS A 4 -54.10 32.82 26.99
C LYS A 4 -53.39 31.70 26.22
N LEU A 5 -53.72 30.44 26.54
CA LEU A 5 -53.44 29.31 25.67
C LEU A 5 -54.61 29.11 24.69
N ASN A 6 -54.29 28.80 23.44
CA ASN A 6 -55.29 28.51 22.41
C ASN A 6 -55.08 27.11 21.86
N ASN A 7 -56.16 26.30 21.86
CA ASN A 7 -56.19 24.94 21.31
C ASN A 7 -55.01 24.05 21.76
N PHE A 8 -54.70 24.10 23.05
CA PHE A 8 -53.58 23.39 23.65
C PHE A 8 -53.93 21.92 23.92
N THR A 9 -53.08 21.01 23.42
CA THR A 9 -53.23 19.57 23.65
C THR A 9 -51.92 18.99 24.15
N LEU A 10 -51.90 18.56 25.42
CA LEU A 10 -50.78 17.84 26.02
C LEU A 10 -51.22 17.16 27.32
N LYS A 11 -50.95 15.85 27.43
CA LYS A 11 -51.28 15.03 28.60
C LYS A 11 -52.76 15.17 29.00
N SER A 12 -53.04 15.86 30.11
CA SER A 12 -54.37 16.03 30.69
C SER A 12 -55.23 17.09 29.98
N PHE A 13 -54.67 17.81 29.00
CA PHE A 13 -55.37 18.84 28.23
C PHE A 13 -55.58 18.35 26.80
N VAL A 14 -56.82 18.45 26.31
CA VAL A 14 -57.21 18.11 24.93
C VAL A 14 -58.03 19.27 24.37
N GLY A 15 -57.52 19.94 23.35
CA GLY A 15 -58.17 21.12 22.74
C GLY A 15 -58.42 22.28 23.70
N TYR A 16 -57.66 22.37 24.79
CA TYR A 16 -57.91 23.34 25.85
C TYR A 16 -57.61 24.76 25.40
N THR A 17 -58.57 25.65 25.61
CA THR A 17 -58.41 27.10 25.44
C THR A 17 -58.78 27.77 26.74
N ASN A 18 -57.98 28.74 27.20
CA ASN A 18 -58.30 29.44 28.44
C ASN A 18 -59.69 30.10 28.32
N PRO A 19 -60.55 29.96 29.36
CA PRO A 19 -61.76 30.76 29.49
C PRO A 19 -61.45 32.26 29.49
N ASN A 20 -62.39 33.08 28.99
CA ASN A 20 -62.20 34.52 28.83
C ASN A 20 -62.02 35.28 30.15
N ASP A 21 -62.50 34.71 31.25
CA ASP A 21 -62.37 35.21 32.62
C ASP A 21 -61.05 34.80 33.30
N LEU A 22 -60.28 33.89 32.69
CA LEU A 22 -59.04 33.31 33.23
C LEU A 22 -57.84 33.58 32.31
N LEU A 23 -57.61 34.86 32.02
CA LEU A 23 -56.44 35.32 31.27
C LEU A 23 -55.19 35.42 32.15
N PHE A 24 -54.04 35.13 31.55
CA PHE A 24 -52.75 35.33 32.19
C PHE A 24 -52.43 36.81 32.39
N ARG A 25 -51.89 37.11 33.55
CA ARG A 25 -51.32 38.42 33.91
C ARG A 25 -49.80 38.38 33.80
N GLU A 26 -49.11 39.44 34.20
CA GLU A 26 -47.64 39.46 34.19
C GLU A 26 -47.02 38.44 35.15
N LYS A 27 -47.65 38.27 36.32
CA LYS A 27 -47.29 37.27 37.32
C LYS A 27 -48.48 36.39 37.59
N ASN A 28 -48.30 35.09 37.44
CA ASN A 28 -49.34 34.09 37.66
C ASN A 28 -48.80 33.03 38.62
N ILE A 29 -49.66 32.58 39.53
CA ILE A 29 -49.39 31.41 40.38
C ILE A 29 -50.44 30.37 40.01
N LEU A 30 -49.96 29.22 39.52
CA LEU A 30 -50.82 28.10 39.13
C LEU A 30 -50.73 27.02 40.20
N PHE A 31 -51.85 26.76 40.87
CA PHE A 31 -51.96 25.72 41.89
C PHE A 31 -52.78 24.54 41.40
N GLY A 32 -52.42 23.35 41.87
CA GLY A 32 -53.17 22.12 41.65
C GLY A 32 -52.49 20.95 42.33
N TYR A 33 -53.25 19.91 42.67
CA TYR A 33 -52.69 18.69 43.25
C TYR A 33 -51.77 17.94 42.28
N ASN A 34 -51.06 16.93 42.78
CA ASN A 34 -50.21 16.08 41.94
C ASN A 34 -51.05 15.39 40.85
N GLY A 35 -50.49 15.26 39.65
CA GLY A 35 -51.18 14.71 38.49
C GLY A 35 -52.21 15.63 37.81
N LYS A 36 -52.46 16.86 38.32
CA LYS A 36 -53.43 17.80 37.73
C LYS A 36 -52.89 18.63 36.56
N GLY A 37 -51.81 18.19 35.91
CA GLY A 37 -51.33 18.81 34.67
C GLY A 37 -50.58 20.15 34.82
N LYS A 38 -50.15 20.55 36.03
CA LYS A 38 -49.36 21.80 36.24
C LYS A 38 -48.16 21.92 35.27
N SER A 39 -47.35 20.87 35.17
CA SER A 39 -46.20 20.84 34.26
C SER A 39 -46.61 20.86 32.78
N ALA A 40 -47.77 20.29 32.45
CA ALA A 40 -48.29 20.34 31.07
C ALA A 40 -48.67 21.78 30.70
N ILE A 41 -49.35 22.53 31.59
CA ILE A 41 -49.63 23.96 31.36
C ILE A 41 -48.33 24.75 31.18
N ALA A 42 -47.30 24.52 32.01
CA ALA A 42 -46.02 25.21 31.87
C ALA A 42 -45.38 24.99 30.48
N ILE A 43 -45.45 23.76 29.95
CA ILE A 43 -45.01 23.44 28.58
C ILE A 43 -45.90 24.14 27.54
N GLY A 44 -47.22 24.17 27.74
CA GLY A 44 -48.14 24.89 26.85
C GLY A 44 -47.86 26.39 26.79
N ILE A 45 -47.54 27.02 27.92
CA ILE A 45 -47.12 28.42 27.99
C ILE A 45 -45.81 28.63 27.23
N LYS A 46 -44.84 27.74 27.39
CA LYS A 46 -43.59 27.76 26.59
C LYS A 46 -43.90 27.71 25.10
N ASP A 47 -44.70 26.75 24.66
CA ASP A 47 -44.97 26.52 23.25
C ASP A 47 -45.76 27.69 22.65
N GLU A 48 -46.75 28.23 23.37
CA GLU A 48 -47.50 29.43 22.96
C GLU A 48 -46.59 30.66 22.87
N PHE A 49 -45.59 30.78 23.76
CA PHE A 49 -44.62 31.89 23.73
C PHE A 49 -43.78 31.86 22.45
N LEU A 50 -43.38 30.67 22.03
CA LEU A 50 -42.52 30.44 20.87
C LEU A 50 -43.27 30.46 19.53
N LYS A 51 -44.60 30.55 19.52
CA LYS A 51 -45.37 30.80 18.29
C LYS A 51 -45.13 32.20 17.71
N ASP A 52 -44.78 33.16 18.54
CA ASP A 52 -44.42 34.51 18.11
C ASP A 52 -43.01 34.50 17.50
N GLN A 53 -42.91 34.77 16.20
CA GLN A 53 -41.63 34.74 15.45
C GLN A 53 -40.60 35.75 15.96
N THR A 54 -41.02 36.76 16.75
CA THR A 54 -40.12 37.71 17.38
C THR A 54 -39.48 37.18 18.68
N LYS A 55 -39.96 36.05 19.20
CA LYS A 55 -39.47 35.42 20.43
C LYS A 55 -38.63 34.20 20.10
N LYS A 56 -37.38 34.21 20.59
CA LYS A 56 -36.47 33.07 20.45
C LYS A 56 -36.49 32.23 21.72
N PRO A 57 -36.09 30.95 21.65
CA PRO A 57 -35.86 30.11 22.82
C PRO A 57 -34.92 30.74 23.85
N GLU A 58 -33.97 31.57 23.41
CA GLU A 58 -33.04 32.32 24.26
C GLU A 58 -33.73 33.35 25.18
N ASN A 59 -34.92 33.84 24.80
CA ASN A 59 -35.70 34.80 25.59
C ASN A 59 -36.54 34.13 26.68
N LEU A 60 -36.48 32.80 26.80
CA LEU A 60 -37.30 32.01 27.70
C LEU A 60 -36.42 31.15 28.62
N ARG A 61 -36.69 31.19 29.92
CA ARG A 61 -36.03 30.33 30.92
C ARG A 61 -37.08 29.46 31.59
N ILE A 62 -36.80 28.16 31.63
CA ILE A 62 -37.67 27.16 32.25
C ILE A 62 -36.86 26.41 33.27
N PHE A 63 -37.31 26.47 34.52
CA PHE A 63 -36.69 25.77 35.64
C PHE A 63 -37.57 24.58 36.01
N ASP A 64 -37.49 23.52 35.21
CA ASP A 64 -38.16 22.25 35.50
C ASP A 64 -37.22 21.25 36.19
N ARG A 65 -37.73 20.04 36.46
CA ARG A 65 -36.95 18.98 37.12
C ARG A 65 -35.69 18.60 36.33
N ASP A 66 -35.77 18.69 35.00
CA ASP A 66 -34.71 18.24 34.11
C ASP A 66 -33.79 19.43 33.71
N TYR A 67 -34.01 20.62 34.27
CA TYR A 67 -33.21 21.81 34.02
C TYR A 67 -31.73 21.59 34.33
N ILE A 68 -31.44 20.97 35.47
CA ILE A 68 -30.06 20.68 35.89
C ILE A 68 -29.41 19.73 34.89
N SER A 69 -30.05 18.61 34.56
CA SER A 69 -29.46 17.63 33.63
C SER A 69 -29.27 18.18 32.20
N ASN A 70 -30.17 19.05 31.74
CA ASN A 70 -30.17 19.53 30.37
C ASN A 70 -29.39 20.84 30.17
N SER A 71 -29.18 21.61 31.24
CA SER A 71 -28.60 22.96 31.18
C SER A 71 -27.32 23.10 32.00
N LEU A 72 -26.96 22.09 32.79
CA LEU A 72 -25.71 22.05 33.55
C LEU A 72 -25.02 20.72 33.25
N LEU A 73 -23.82 20.80 32.69
CA LEU A 73 -22.96 19.65 32.56
C LEU A 73 -22.01 19.66 33.77
N LEU A 74 -22.07 18.62 34.59
CA LEU A 74 -21.26 18.50 35.82
C LEU A 74 -20.25 17.38 35.65
N GLU A 75 -18.99 17.74 35.53
CA GLU A 75 -17.90 16.78 35.39
C GLU A 75 -17.09 16.64 36.66
N ASN A 76 -16.91 15.38 37.07
CA ASN A 76 -15.97 15.04 38.12
C ASN A 76 -14.61 14.79 37.47
N SER A 77 -13.74 15.80 37.48
CA SER A 77 -12.31 15.58 37.20
C SER A 77 -11.70 14.72 38.31
N ASP A 78 -11.01 13.65 37.95
CA ASP A 78 -10.42 12.75 38.93
C ASP A 78 -9.06 13.29 39.42
N GLY A 79 -9.07 13.80 40.66
CA GLY A 79 -7.88 13.95 41.48
C GLY A 79 -7.59 15.38 41.94
N LYS A 80 -7.84 15.61 43.24
CA LYS A 80 -7.38 16.74 44.08
C LYS A 80 -7.92 18.13 43.71
N ILE A 81 -8.91 18.54 44.50
CA ILE A 81 -9.69 19.79 44.43
C ILE A 81 -10.37 19.95 43.06
N LYS A 82 -11.50 19.24 42.93
CA LYS A 82 -12.37 19.21 41.76
C LYS A 82 -13.06 20.57 41.61
N GLY A 83 -12.51 21.43 40.76
CA GLY A 83 -13.30 22.52 40.20
C GLY A 83 -14.48 21.90 39.45
N VAL A 84 -15.70 22.31 39.78
CA VAL A 84 -16.86 21.95 38.97
C VAL A 84 -16.77 22.80 37.71
N GLU A 85 -16.28 22.23 36.62
CA GLU A 85 -16.43 22.83 35.31
C GLU A 85 -17.89 22.65 34.91
N ALA A 86 -18.63 23.76 34.96
CA ALA A 86 -20.04 23.80 34.64
C ALA A 86 -20.23 24.56 33.34
N SER A 87 -20.56 23.82 32.28
CA SER A 87 -21.08 24.43 31.05
C SER A 87 -22.54 24.78 31.29
N PHE A 88 -22.84 26.09 31.23
CA PHE A 88 -24.17 26.62 31.51
C PHE A 88 -24.95 26.85 30.22
N GLY A 89 -26.19 26.36 30.21
CA GLY A 89 -27.13 26.55 29.12
C GLY A 89 -26.96 25.50 28.02
N LYS A 90 -28.09 25.11 27.42
CA LYS A 90 -28.15 24.02 26.43
C LYS A 90 -27.13 24.17 25.29
N GLY A 91 -26.92 25.38 24.78
CA GLY A 91 -25.94 25.63 23.72
C GLY A 91 -24.50 25.30 24.12
N GLY A 92 -24.08 25.67 25.35
CA GLY A 92 -22.73 25.36 25.84
C GLY A 92 -22.54 23.87 26.11
N VAL A 93 -23.57 23.23 26.69
CA VAL A 93 -23.60 21.78 26.93
C VAL A 93 -23.53 20.98 25.61
N ASP A 94 -24.28 21.39 24.59
CA ASP A 94 -24.30 20.74 23.28
C ASP A 94 -22.94 20.88 22.56
N ILE A 95 -22.25 22.02 22.72
CA ILE A 95 -20.91 22.23 22.16
C ILE A 95 -19.89 21.33 22.86
N GLU A 96 -19.89 21.28 24.19
CA GLU A 96 -18.96 20.46 24.98
C GLU A 96 -19.08 18.97 24.64
N ASN A 97 -20.32 18.48 24.55
CA ASN A 97 -20.56 17.09 24.14
C ASN A 97 -20.03 16.80 22.74
N LYS A 98 -20.19 17.72 21.79
CA LYS A 98 -19.62 17.57 20.44
C LYS A 98 -18.09 17.59 20.44
N ILE A 99 -17.47 18.45 21.25
CA ILE A 99 -16.01 18.49 21.39
C ILE A 99 -15.51 17.12 21.85
N LYS A 100 -16.13 16.54 22.88
CA LYS A 100 -15.77 15.21 23.37
C LYS A 100 -15.98 14.08 22.37
N GLU A 101 -17.06 14.13 21.61
CA GLU A 101 -17.30 13.17 20.53
C GLU A 101 -16.21 13.28 19.46
N LEU A 102 -15.83 14.49 19.08
CA LEU A 102 -14.75 14.73 18.12
C LEU A 102 -13.39 14.28 18.66
N GLU A 103 -13.08 14.56 19.93
CA GLU A 103 -11.85 14.11 20.58
C GLU A 103 -11.71 12.59 20.59
N ARG A 104 -12.81 11.84 20.74
CA ARG A 104 -12.81 10.37 20.66
C ARG A 104 -12.51 9.83 19.26
N LEU A 105 -12.77 10.61 18.22
CA LEU A 105 -12.49 10.24 16.83
C LEU A 105 -11.03 10.53 16.44
N ILE A 106 -10.31 11.31 17.25
CA ILE A 106 -8.89 11.56 17.03
C ILE A 106 -8.13 10.26 17.34
N ILE A 107 -7.62 9.63 16.28
CA ILE A 107 -6.68 8.53 16.40
C ILE A 107 -5.45 9.07 17.10
N LYS A 108 -5.08 8.44 18.20
CA LYS A 108 -3.92 8.86 18.99
C LYS A 108 -2.64 8.53 18.24
N GLU A 109 -1.63 9.38 18.41
CA GLU A 109 -0.31 9.21 17.79
C GLU A 109 0.32 7.85 18.14
N ASP A 110 0.07 7.33 19.34
CA ASP A 110 0.59 6.03 19.78
C ASP A 110 -0.05 4.84 19.05
N GLU A 111 -1.30 4.97 18.57
CA GLU A 111 -1.94 3.95 17.74
C GLU A 111 -1.39 3.96 16.32
N ILE A 112 -1.08 5.14 15.78
CA ILE A 112 -0.44 5.29 14.46
C ILE A 112 0.95 4.65 14.49
N GLU A 113 1.75 4.94 15.52
CA GLU A 113 3.11 4.37 15.65
C GLU A 113 3.09 2.83 15.74
N LYS A 114 2.11 2.26 16.45
CA LYS A 114 1.90 0.80 16.50
C LYS A 114 1.55 0.21 15.14
N LEU A 115 0.74 0.90 14.34
CA LEU A 115 0.38 0.45 13.00
C LEU A 115 1.58 0.52 12.06
N ASP A 116 2.36 1.61 12.09
CA ASP A 116 3.54 1.79 11.26
C ASP A 116 4.62 0.75 11.55
N THR A 117 4.88 0.47 12.83
CA THR A 117 5.81 -0.60 13.24
C THR A 117 5.32 -1.98 12.79
N GLY A 118 4.01 -2.24 12.83
CA GLY A 118 3.40 -3.45 12.29
C GLY A 118 3.59 -3.59 10.78
N ILE A 119 3.37 -2.53 10.01
CA ILE A 119 3.56 -2.50 8.55
C ILE A 119 5.02 -2.75 8.19
N ALA A 120 5.96 -2.11 8.89
CA ALA A 120 7.39 -2.31 8.66
C ALA A 120 7.81 -3.77 8.90
N LYS A 121 7.27 -4.40 9.95
CA LYS A 121 7.51 -5.82 10.24
C LYS A 121 6.99 -6.72 9.12
N LEU A 122 5.73 -6.53 8.69
CA LEU A 122 5.13 -7.31 7.61
C LEU A 122 5.92 -7.17 6.29
N ARG A 123 6.36 -5.97 5.94
CA ARG A 123 7.22 -5.74 4.76
C ARG A 123 8.52 -6.55 4.84
N LYS A 124 9.15 -6.60 6.02
CA LYS A 124 10.36 -7.40 6.23
C LYS A 124 10.12 -8.90 6.11
N GLU A 125 8.99 -9.39 6.61
CA GLU A 125 8.58 -10.80 6.46
C GLU A 125 8.35 -11.15 4.99
N ILE A 126 7.63 -10.31 4.23
CA ILE A 126 7.42 -10.50 2.79
C ILE A 126 8.76 -10.54 2.05
N ARG A 127 9.69 -9.60 2.34
CA ARG A 127 11.02 -9.59 1.71
C ARG A 127 11.79 -10.88 2.00
N THR A 128 11.68 -11.39 3.22
CA THR A 128 12.32 -12.64 3.64
C THR A 128 11.75 -13.84 2.90
N GLU A 129 10.44 -13.91 2.70
CA GLU A 129 9.81 -15.00 1.93
C GLU A 129 10.17 -14.92 0.44
N ILE A 130 10.22 -13.72 -0.15
CA ILE A 130 10.71 -13.53 -1.53
C ILE A 130 12.13 -14.07 -1.67
N ASP A 131 13.02 -13.72 -0.75
CA ASP A 131 14.41 -14.17 -0.77
C ASP A 131 14.52 -15.70 -0.61
N LYS A 132 13.70 -16.32 0.26
CA LYS A 132 13.63 -17.78 0.38
C LYS A 132 13.17 -18.45 -0.90
N ILE A 133 12.17 -17.88 -1.59
CA ILE A 133 11.71 -18.39 -2.88
C ILE A 133 12.83 -18.28 -3.92
N HIS A 134 13.51 -17.13 -3.99
CA HIS A 134 14.64 -16.92 -4.89
C HIS A 134 15.72 -17.96 -4.69
N ASP A 135 16.18 -18.18 -3.45
CA ASP A 135 17.25 -19.14 -3.16
C ASP A 135 16.88 -20.57 -3.55
N ARG A 136 15.64 -20.98 -3.26
CA ARG A 136 15.15 -22.33 -3.62
C ARG A 136 15.08 -22.52 -5.13
N ARG A 137 14.66 -21.49 -5.87
CA ARG A 137 14.44 -21.57 -7.33
C ARG A 137 15.72 -21.37 -8.14
N LYS A 138 16.63 -20.52 -7.65
CA LYS A 138 17.94 -20.28 -8.26
C LYS A 138 18.75 -21.57 -8.38
N GLY A 139 18.65 -22.47 -7.39
CA GLY A 139 19.45 -23.70 -7.38
C GLY A 139 20.94 -23.37 -7.42
N GLU A 140 21.66 -23.97 -8.36
CA GLU A 140 23.11 -23.76 -8.54
C GLU A 140 23.44 -22.61 -9.50
N ALA A 141 22.48 -22.13 -10.31
CA ALA A 141 22.71 -21.07 -11.30
C ALA A 141 23.26 -19.79 -10.65
N ASN A 142 24.13 -19.03 -11.31
CA ASN A 142 24.76 -17.85 -10.72
C ASN A 142 23.92 -16.55 -10.78
N ILE A 143 22.63 -16.63 -10.40
CA ILE A 143 21.70 -15.49 -10.44
C ILE A 143 21.71 -14.71 -9.12
N GLN A 144 21.97 -13.39 -9.17
CA GLN A 144 21.94 -12.55 -7.98
C GLN A 144 20.51 -12.22 -7.55
N ARG A 145 20.31 -12.02 -6.24
CA ARG A 145 19.05 -11.48 -5.72
C ARG A 145 18.86 -10.05 -6.19
N LYS A 146 17.60 -9.59 -6.23
CA LYS A 146 17.30 -8.16 -6.39
C LYS A 146 17.87 -7.38 -5.19
N SER A 147 18.20 -6.11 -5.42
CA SER A 147 18.85 -5.25 -4.43
C SER A 147 18.14 -5.26 -3.07
N LYS A 148 18.92 -5.17 -1.99
CA LYS A 148 18.41 -5.15 -0.61
C LYS A 148 17.73 -3.83 -0.26
N ASP A 149 18.14 -2.75 -0.94
CA ASP A 149 17.67 -1.39 -0.66
C ASP A 149 16.34 -1.07 -1.37
N GLU A 150 15.90 -1.95 -2.26
CA GLU A 150 14.65 -1.79 -3.00
C GLU A 150 13.43 -2.14 -2.13
N SER A 151 12.35 -1.37 -2.32
CA SER A 151 11.07 -1.63 -1.67
C SER A 151 10.48 -2.98 -2.10
N VAL A 152 9.64 -3.56 -1.24
CA VAL A 152 8.98 -4.85 -1.48
C VAL A 152 8.14 -4.79 -2.76
N GLU A 153 7.40 -3.70 -2.93
CA GLU A 153 6.54 -3.43 -4.07
C GLU A 153 7.37 -3.39 -5.37
N ARG A 154 8.50 -2.68 -5.35
CA ARG A 154 9.40 -2.59 -6.51
C ARG A 154 10.04 -3.93 -6.85
N VAL A 155 10.44 -4.71 -5.86
CA VAL A 155 11.00 -6.05 -6.08
C VAL A 155 9.99 -6.99 -6.74
N ILE A 156 8.72 -6.94 -6.31
CA ILE A 156 7.65 -7.72 -6.95
C ILE A 156 7.47 -7.32 -8.42
N GLU A 157 7.52 -6.02 -8.74
CA GLU A 157 7.45 -5.56 -10.13
C GLU A 157 8.63 -6.07 -10.99
N LEU A 158 9.84 -6.08 -10.43
CA LEU A 158 11.02 -6.59 -11.13
C LEU A 158 10.87 -8.08 -11.45
N TYR A 159 10.43 -8.90 -10.50
CA TYR A 159 10.17 -10.32 -10.76
C TYR A 159 9.01 -10.55 -11.72
N LYS A 160 7.96 -9.72 -11.69
CA LYS A 160 6.90 -9.75 -12.71
C LYS A 160 7.46 -9.48 -14.10
N LYS A 161 8.36 -8.51 -14.23
CA LYS A 161 9.02 -8.20 -15.51
C LYS A 161 9.89 -9.37 -15.99
N ASP A 162 10.70 -9.95 -15.11
CA ASP A 162 11.51 -11.13 -15.42
C ASP A 162 10.64 -12.29 -15.92
N PHE A 163 9.48 -12.52 -15.30
CA PHE A 163 8.52 -13.54 -15.73
C PHE A 163 7.95 -13.26 -17.12
N GLN A 164 7.60 -11.99 -17.41
CA GLN A 164 7.13 -11.60 -18.75
C GLN A 164 8.22 -11.75 -19.82
N ASP A 165 9.48 -11.46 -19.48
CA ASP A 165 10.60 -11.64 -20.38
C ASP A 165 10.88 -13.13 -20.62
N ALA A 166 10.80 -13.98 -19.59
CA ALA A 166 10.90 -15.43 -19.73
C ALA A 166 9.80 -16.02 -20.61
N LYS A 167 8.57 -15.49 -20.51
CA LYS A 167 7.41 -15.92 -21.32
C LYS A 167 7.61 -15.67 -22.82
N LYS A 168 8.49 -14.74 -23.21
CA LYS A 168 8.85 -14.51 -24.62
C LYS A 168 9.75 -15.62 -25.18
N ILE A 169 10.45 -16.35 -24.32
CA ILE A 169 11.38 -17.43 -24.69
C ILE A 169 10.66 -18.78 -24.63
N GLU A 170 9.96 -19.06 -23.53
CA GLU A 170 9.12 -20.26 -23.37
C GLU A 170 7.69 -19.82 -23.03
N ALA A 171 6.74 -20.14 -23.91
CA ALA A 171 5.36 -19.70 -23.78
C ALA A 171 4.56 -20.54 -22.78
N ASP A 172 5.01 -21.76 -22.49
CA ASP A 172 4.38 -22.68 -21.55
C ASP A 172 4.73 -22.34 -20.10
N GLU A 173 3.74 -21.80 -19.36
CA GLU A 173 3.91 -21.38 -17.98
C GLU A 173 4.23 -22.55 -17.03
N ASP A 174 3.71 -23.74 -17.29
CA ASP A 174 3.94 -24.91 -16.42
C ASP A 174 5.39 -25.37 -16.49
N LYS A 175 6.03 -25.21 -17.65
CA LYS A 175 7.47 -25.46 -17.78
C LYS A 175 8.26 -24.41 -17.01
N LEU A 176 7.93 -23.12 -17.15
CA LEU A 176 8.60 -22.04 -16.43
C LEU A 176 8.57 -22.23 -14.91
N ILE A 177 7.44 -22.71 -14.36
CA ILE A 177 7.28 -22.94 -12.91
C ILE A 177 8.11 -24.15 -12.42
N LYS A 178 8.42 -25.12 -13.29
CA LYS A 178 9.14 -26.35 -12.92
C LYS A 178 10.66 -26.23 -13.06
N ILE A 179 11.16 -25.19 -13.71
CA ILE A 179 12.60 -24.97 -13.88
C ILE A 179 13.23 -24.64 -12.51
N ASN A 180 14.31 -25.35 -12.20
CA ASN A 180 15.28 -24.97 -11.17
C ASN A 180 16.59 -24.59 -11.88
N GLY A 181 17.28 -23.57 -11.39
CA GLY A 181 18.53 -23.14 -12.01
C GLY A 181 19.66 -24.14 -11.81
N ASP A 182 20.45 -24.33 -12.86
CA ASP A 182 21.65 -25.17 -12.95
C ASP A 182 22.78 -24.32 -13.58
N ASP A 183 24.02 -24.55 -13.17
CA ASP A 183 25.22 -23.86 -13.63
C ASP A 183 26.11 -24.73 -14.53
N THR A 184 25.69 -25.96 -14.90
CA THR A 184 26.49 -26.87 -15.73
C THR A 184 26.97 -26.24 -17.04
N ILE A 185 26.11 -25.50 -17.74
CA ILE A 185 26.47 -24.82 -19.00
C ILE A 185 27.45 -23.67 -18.73
N GLU A 186 27.24 -22.89 -17.67
CA GLU A 186 28.12 -21.77 -17.28
C GLU A 186 29.54 -22.28 -16.92
N LYS A 187 29.61 -23.41 -16.20
CA LYS A 187 30.86 -24.12 -15.88
C LYS A 187 31.57 -24.60 -17.14
N GLN A 188 30.85 -25.18 -18.11
CA GLN A 188 31.43 -25.62 -19.38
C GLN A 188 31.96 -24.46 -20.22
N ILE A 189 31.22 -23.34 -20.30
CA ILE A 189 31.68 -22.13 -20.99
C ILE A 189 32.95 -21.62 -20.32
N SER A 190 32.95 -21.50 -18.98
CA SER A 190 34.13 -21.06 -18.23
C SER A 190 35.35 -21.96 -18.46
N GLN A 191 35.16 -23.29 -18.55
CA GLN A 191 36.24 -24.22 -18.88
C GLN A 191 36.77 -24.01 -20.31
N ASN A 192 35.87 -23.79 -21.27
CA ASN A 192 36.24 -23.57 -22.66
C ASN A 192 36.93 -22.22 -22.88
N GLU A 193 36.53 -21.16 -22.15
CA GLU A 193 37.18 -19.85 -22.19
C GLU A 193 38.58 -19.87 -21.54
N ASN A 194 38.80 -20.75 -20.58
CA ASN A 194 40.11 -20.96 -19.96
C ASN A 194 41.08 -21.79 -20.82
N LEU A 195 40.65 -22.30 -21.98
CA LEU A 195 41.55 -22.91 -22.95
C LEU A 195 42.44 -21.82 -23.55
N ARG A 196 43.74 -21.85 -23.22
CA ARG A 196 44.74 -20.94 -23.82
C ARG A 196 44.69 -21.07 -25.35
N PRO A 197 44.84 -19.97 -26.10
CA PRO A 197 45.10 -20.08 -27.53
C PRO A 197 46.32 -20.98 -27.72
N LEU A 198 46.17 -22.02 -28.55
CA LEU A 198 47.29 -22.87 -28.94
C LEU A 198 48.29 -21.98 -29.70
N ASN A 199 49.36 -21.56 -29.01
CA ASN A 199 50.51 -20.94 -29.65
C ASN A 199 51.27 -22.04 -30.38
N PHE A 200 50.94 -22.22 -31.66
CA PHE A 200 51.77 -23.00 -32.54
C PHE A 200 53.08 -22.24 -32.74
N PRO A 201 54.25 -22.89 -32.59
CA PRO A 201 55.51 -22.25 -32.93
C PRO A 201 55.44 -21.83 -34.39
N ASN A 202 55.68 -20.54 -34.67
CA ASN A 202 55.85 -20.05 -36.03
C ASN A 202 56.95 -20.90 -36.68
N ILE A 203 56.57 -21.70 -37.68
CA ILE A 203 57.52 -22.49 -38.44
C ILE A 203 58.49 -21.48 -39.07
N PRO A 204 59.80 -21.55 -38.77
CA PRO A 204 60.77 -20.65 -39.37
C PRO A 204 60.65 -20.70 -40.89
N THR A 205 60.52 -19.54 -41.52
CA THR A 205 60.42 -19.41 -42.98
C THR A 205 61.61 -20.05 -43.70
N THR A 206 62.76 -20.18 -43.04
CA THR A 206 63.94 -20.89 -43.52
C THR A 206 63.68 -22.40 -43.72
N LEU A 207 63.02 -23.06 -42.77
CA LEU A 207 62.64 -24.48 -42.89
C LEU A 207 61.63 -24.71 -44.02
N ILE A 208 60.71 -23.76 -44.22
CA ILE A 208 59.73 -23.83 -45.32
C ILE A 208 60.45 -23.73 -46.68
N GLU A 209 61.43 -22.83 -46.80
CA GLU A 209 62.21 -22.69 -48.04
C GLU A 209 63.16 -23.87 -48.27
N GLU A 210 63.80 -24.41 -47.22
CA GLU A 210 64.61 -25.62 -47.33
C GLU A 210 63.77 -26.82 -47.80
N VAL A 211 62.57 -27.01 -47.24
CA VAL A 211 61.66 -28.07 -47.68
C VAL A 211 61.22 -27.84 -49.14
N LYS A 212 60.93 -26.61 -49.56
CA LYS A 212 60.64 -26.30 -50.97
C LYS A 212 61.81 -26.63 -51.90
N VAL A 213 63.05 -26.37 -51.47
CA VAL A 213 64.26 -26.70 -52.24
C VAL A 213 64.43 -28.22 -52.35
N ILE A 214 64.19 -28.96 -51.25
CA ILE A 214 64.21 -30.43 -51.23
C ILE A 214 63.12 -30.98 -52.16
N PHE A 215 61.89 -30.48 -52.11
CA PHE A 215 60.82 -30.90 -53.03
C PHE A 215 61.13 -30.57 -54.50
N LYS A 216 61.86 -29.48 -54.78
CA LYS A 216 62.35 -29.17 -56.13
C LYS A 216 63.47 -30.12 -56.57
N HIS A 217 64.36 -30.53 -55.68
CA HIS A 217 65.48 -31.44 -55.98
C HIS A 217 65.08 -32.91 -56.00
N CYS A 218 64.05 -33.31 -55.25
CA CYS A 218 63.55 -34.69 -55.17
C CYS A 218 62.54 -35.03 -56.27
N ARG A 219 62.33 -34.18 -57.28
CA ARG A 219 61.50 -34.53 -58.45
C ARG A 219 62.37 -34.96 -59.64
N PRO A 220 62.80 -36.24 -59.69
CA PRO A 220 62.97 -36.92 -60.96
C PRO A 220 62.20 -38.24 -60.93
N ILE A 221 60.87 -38.20 -60.87
CA ILE A 221 60.06 -39.34 -61.32
C ILE A 221 58.90 -38.80 -62.15
N LYS A 222 58.93 -39.16 -63.43
CA LYS A 222 57.80 -39.04 -64.36
C LYS A 222 56.61 -39.81 -63.78
N THR A 223 55.64 -39.10 -63.22
CA THR A 223 54.22 -39.42 -63.32
C THR A 223 53.44 -38.13 -63.11
N ASP A 224 52.41 -37.93 -63.92
CA ASP A 224 51.49 -36.80 -63.86
C ASP A 224 50.86 -36.73 -62.46
N PHE A 225 51.44 -35.91 -61.58
CA PHE A 225 50.87 -35.59 -60.27
C PHE A 225 50.49 -34.11 -60.29
N ASP A 226 49.19 -33.90 -60.47
CA ASP A 226 48.58 -32.60 -60.71
C ASP A 226 48.72 -31.71 -59.46
N SER A 227 49.67 -30.78 -59.52
CA SER A 227 50.04 -29.85 -58.44
C SER A 227 48.88 -28.97 -57.98
N SER A 228 47.80 -28.90 -58.79
CA SER A 228 46.57 -28.18 -58.46
C SER A 228 45.83 -28.81 -57.27
N LEU A 229 45.80 -30.14 -57.16
CA LEU A 229 45.05 -30.89 -56.13
C LEU A 229 45.61 -30.72 -54.71
N LEU A 230 46.94 -30.62 -54.57
CA LEU A 230 47.59 -30.40 -53.27
C LEU A 230 47.43 -28.95 -52.79
N LEU A 231 47.51 -27.97 -53.69
CA LEU A 231 47.30 -26.57 -53.33
C LEU A 231 45.83 -26.33 -52.97
N THR A 232 44.88 -26.92 -53.69
CA THR A 232 43.45 -26.87 -53.33
C THR A 232 43.15 -27.63 -52.04
N GLY A 233 43.84 -28.74 -51.77
CA GLY A 233 43.72 -29.47 -50.50
C GLY A 233 44.19 -28.65 -49.30
N LEU A 234 45.36 -28.00 -49.41
CA LEU A 234 45.89 -27.12 -48.38
C LEU A 234 45.05 -25.85 -48.19
N LEU A 235 44.58 -25.22 -49.27
CA LEU A 235 43.69 -24.06 -49.20
C LEU A 235 42.30 -24.41 -48.66
N SER A 236 41.81 -25.61 -48.93
CA SER A 236 40.55 -26.15 -48.37
C SER A 236 40.67 -26.37 -46.86
N VAL A 237 41.78 -26.96 -46.39
CA VAL A 237 42.03 -27.14 -44.95
C VAL A 237 42.17 -25.81 -44.25
N VAL A 238 42.87 -24.83 -44.86
CA VAL A 238 43.03 -23.49 -44.29
C VAL A 238 41.71 -22.70 -44.28
N SER A 239 40.86 -22.85 -45.30
CA SER A 239 39.54 -22.20 -45.35
C SER A 239 38.54 -22.81 -44.37
N PHE A 240 38.52 -24.14 -44.20
CA PHE A 240 37.67 -24.81 -43.21
C PHE A 240 38.02 -24.38 -41.78
N TYR A 241 39.31 -24.20 -41.49
CA TYR A 241 39.77 -23.72 -40.18
C TYR A 241 39.37 -22.28 -39.88
N ASN A 242 39.46 -21.38 -40.87
CA ASN A 242 39.02 -19.99 -40.69
C ASN A 242 37.50 -19.84 -40.56
N PHE A 243 36.72 -20.72 -41.18
CA PHE A 243 35.25 -20.68 -41.10
C PHE A 243 34.72 -21.15 -39.73
N SER A 244 35.38 -22.11 -39.07
CA SER A 244 35.02 -22.53 -37.70
C SER A 244 35.33 -21.49 -36.64
N ILE A 245 36.32 -20.61 -36.86
CA ILE A 245 36.68 -19.55 -35.92
C ILE A 245 35.69 -18.37 -35.95
N PHE A 246 34.96 -18.17 -37.05
CA PHE A 246 33.98 -17.08 -37.18
C PHE A 246 32.59 -17.39 -36.62
N LYS A 247 32.26 -18.67 -36.35
CA LYS A 247 30.96 -19.06 -35.78
C LYS A 247 30.91 -19.09 -34.24
N SER A 248 32.02 -18.89 -33.54
CA SER A 248 32.11 -18.98 -32.07
C SER A 248 32.08 -17.64 -31.34
N LYS A 249 31.79 -16.52 -32.02
CA LYS A 249 31.49 -15.24 -31.37
C LYS A 249 29.99 -14.93 -31.48
N PRO A 250 29.22 -14.95 -30.37
CA PRO A 250 27.93 -14.30 -30.34
C PRO A 250 28.10 -12.75 -30.23
N PRO A 251 27.05 -11.97 -30.57
CA PRO A 251 27.05 -10.51 -30.50
C PRO A 251 27.20 -9.95 -29.08
#